data_AF-A0A1H6ZCD2-F1
#
_entry.id   AF-A0A1H6ZCD2-F1
#
_cell.length_a   1.000
_cell.length_b   1.000
_cell.length_c   1.000
_cell.angle_alpha   90.00
_cell.angle_beta   90.00
_cell.angle_gamma   90.00
#
_symmetry.space_group_name_H-M   'P 1'
#
loop_
_entity.id
_entity.type
_entity.pdbx_description
1 polymer ?
#
loop_
_entity_poly.entity_id
_entity_poly.type
_entity_poly.pdbx_seq_one_letter_code
_entity_poly.pdbx_strand_id
1 'polypeptide(L)'
;MTPLSLSFSVLSNPAVIGLDIGATLSDIRNTFKSLDSMIGHSYTGGPLFRIAAYELSELGILGAELAFNRNDCLDALYFQFEKVQYPSLLEYLRSTFTLISQRDSLQGNFIAIFSNGPIEITLDPQKPGNSCFLSYTSQAFKHARNDSLPCSSWIT
;
A
#
# COMPACT_ATOMS: atom_id res chain seq x y z
N MET A 1 -28.19 4.11 -7.17
CA MET A 1 -27.16 3.39 -6.40
C MET A 1 -26.12 4.42 -6.00
N THR A 2 -26.10 4.81 -4.74
CA THR A 2 -25.04 5.68 -4.19
C THR A 2 -23.74 4.89 -4.17
N PRO A 3 -22.63 5.42 -4.74
CA PRO A 3 -21.34 4.74 -4.62
C PRO A 3 -21.01 4.64 -3.13
N LEU A 4 -20.57 3.44 -2.70
CA LEU A 4 -20.02 3.22 -1.38
C LEU A 4 -19.01 4.34 -1.10
N SER A 5 -19.28 5.14 -0.07
CA SER A 5 -18.42 6.21 0.39
C SER A 5 -17.10 5.58 0.83
N LEU A 6 -16.14 5.46 -0.09
CA LEU A 6 -14.74 5.24 0.24
C LEU A 6 -14.39 6.28 1.29
N SER A 7 -14.03 5.83 2.50
CA SER A 7 -13.58 6.76 3.53
C SER A 7 -12.20 7.25 3.11
N PHE A 8 -12.15 8.24 2.22
CA PHE A 8 -10.93 8.80 1.66
C PHE A 8 -9.97 9.32 2.76
N SER A 9 -10.50 9.61 3.96
CA SER A 9 -9.73 9.89 5.17
C SER A 9 -8.70 8.80 5.51
N VAL A 10 -9.06 7.53 5.31
CA VAL A 10 -8.15 6.37 5.47
C VAL A 10 -7.03 6.40 4.44
N LEU A 11 -7.30 6.91 3.25
CA LEU A 11 -6.34 6.98 2.14
C LEU A 11 -5.41 8.20 2.23
N SER A 12 -5.75 9.23 3.00
CA SER A 12 -4.79 10.29 3.34
C SER A 12 -3.86 9.89 4.48
N ASN A 13 -4.36 9.05 5.37
CA ASN A 13 -3.62 8.64 6.55
C ASN A 13 -4.15 7.28 7.04
N PRO A 14 -3.48 6.17 6.66
CA PRO A 14 -3.86 4.85 7.14
C PRO A 14 -3.81 4.72 8.67
N ALA A 15 -3.11 5.61 9.38
CA ALA A 15 -3.15 5.68 10.84
C ALA A 15 -4.57 5.93 11.41
N VAL A 16 -5.48 6.53 10.63
CA VAL A 16 -6.89 6.74 11.03
C VAL A 16 -7.60 5.40 11.32
N ILE A 17 -7.13 4.30 10.73
CA ILE A 17 -7.61 2.94 11.02
C ILE A 17 -6.54 2.09 11.71
N GLY A 18 -5.56 2.71 12.37
CA GLY A 18 -4.50 2.02 13.11
C GLY A 18 -3.41 1.37 12.25
N LEU A 19 -3.27 1.76 10.97
CA LEU A 19 -2.26 1.23 10.05
C LEU A 19 -1.16 2.26 9.75
N ASP A 20 -0.59 2.85 10.79
CA ASP A 20 0.50 3.82 10.62
C ASP A 20 1.84 3.15 10.28
N ILE A 21 2.62 3.75 9.39
CA ILE A 21 3.99 3.31 9.15
C ILE A 21 4.81 3.61 10.42
N GLY A 22 5.42 2.56 10.99
CA GLY A 22 6.09 2.58 12.28
C GLY A 22 5.29 1.95 13.42
N ALA A 23 3.98 1.68 13.24
CA ALA A 23 3.17 1.00 14.24
C ALA A 23 3.71 -0.40 14.54
N THR A 24 3.66 -0.83 15.81
CA THR A 24 4.15 -2.15 16.19
C THR A 24 3.14 -3.23 15.81
N LEU A 25 3.61 -4.49 15.70
CA LEU A 25 2.70 -5.62 15.54
C LEU A 25 1.67 -5.72 16.67
N SER A 26 2.03 -5.28 17.89
CA SER A 26 1.10 -5.24 19.02
C SER A 26 -0.01 -4.21 18.81
N ASP A 27 0.32 -3.03 18.30
CA ASP A 27 -0.67 -1.97 18.04
C ASP A 27 -1.69 -2.42 17.00
N ILE A 28 -1.21 -3.10 15.95
CA ILE A 28 -2.06 -3.62 14.88
C ILE A 28 -2.95 -4.76 15.39
N ARG A 29 -2.44 -5.67 16.23
CA ARG A 29 -3.25 -6.74 16.86
C ARG A 29 -4.32 -6.21 17.82
N ASN A 30 -4.10 -5.04 18.41
CA ASN A 30 -5.14 -4.38 19.22
C ASN A 30 -6.26 -3.79 18.37
N THR A 31 -6.01 -3.54 17.08
CA THR A 31 -6.95 -2.92 16.16
C THR A 31 -7.69 -3.96 15.30
N PHE A 32 -6.98 -4.97 14.80
CA PHE A 32 -7.49 -5.99 13.90
C PHE A 32 -7.48 -7.36 14.55
N LYS A 33 -8.60 -8.08 14.47
CA LYS A 33 -8.77 -9.38 15.11
C LYS A 33 -8.22 -10.52 14.26
N SER A 34 -8.18 -10.37 12.94
CA SER A 34 -7.78 -11.42 12.00
C SER A 34 -6.58 -11.00 11.18
N LEU A 35 -5.41 -11.38 11.69
CA LEU A 35 -4.11 -11.20 11.04
C LEU A 35 -3.53 -12.57 10.69
N ASP A 36 -3.60 -12.92 9.41
CA ASP A 36 -3.06 -14.17 8.90
C ASP A 36 -1.58 -13.99 8.56
N SER A 37 -0.72 -14.84 9.14
CA SER A 37 0.71 -14.83 8.81
C SER A 37 0.94 -15.33 7.38
N MET A 38 1.74 -14.60 6.62
CA MET A 38 2.15 -15.00 5.28
C MET A 38 3.53 -15.66 5.32
N ILE A 39 3.81 -16.56 4.37
CA ILE A 39 5.12 -17.21 4.25
C ILE A 39 6.13 -16.19 3.67
N GLY A 40 7.31 -16.13 4.28
CA GLY A 40 8.42 -15.29 3.81
C GLY A 40 8.73 -14.12 4.76
N HIS A 41 9.61 -13.23 4.30
CA HIS A 41 10.02 -12.04 5.03
C HIS A 41 9.92 -10.81 4.15
N SER A 42 9.70 -9.66 4.77
CA SER A 42 9.81 -8.36 4.11
C SER A 42 11.23 -8.09 3.63
N TYR A 43 11.40 -7.13 2.73
CA TYR A 43 12.73 -6.67 2.32
C TYR A 43 13.58 -6.14 3.48
N THR A 44 12.95 -5.71 4.58
CA THR A 44 13.61 -5.25 5.80
C THR A 44 13.66 -6.32 6.90
N GLY A 45 13.41 -7.58 6.53
CA GLY A 45 13.70 -8.78 7.33
C GLY A 45 12.65 -9.14 8.38
N GLY A 46 11.50 -8.46 8.41
CA GLY A 46 10.42 -8.76 9.36
C GLY A 46 9.33 -9.64 8.78
N PRO A 47 8.32 -9.98 9.60
CA PRO A 47 7.20 -10.83 9.19
C PRO A 47 6.24 -10.12 8.22
N LEU A 48 5.47 -10.93 7.51
CA LEU A 48 4.39 -10.51 6.61
C LEU A 48 3.04 -10.98 7.16
N PHE A 49 2.04 -10.13 7.11
CA PHE A 49 0.67 -10.45 7.53
C PHE A 49 -0.35 -9.97 6.51
N ARG A 50 -1.53 -10.58 6.54
CA ARG A 50 -2.70 -10.13 5.80
C ARG A 50 -3.85 -9.86 6.75
N ILE A 51 -4.54 -8.74 6.57
CA ILE A 51 -5.81 -8.46 7.24
C ILE A 51 -6.93 -9.11 6.44
N ALA A 52 -7.83 -9.81 7.12
CA ALA A 52 -8.98 -10.41 6.48
C ALA A 52 -9.88 -9.36 5.83
N ALA A 53 -10.35 -9.64 4.60
CA ALA A 53 -11.13 -8.69 3.80
C ALA A 53 -12.39 -8.17 4.50
N TYR A 54 -13.03 -9.00 5.33
CA TYR A 54 -14.25 -8.62 6.04
C TYR A 54 -14.01 -7.52 7.10
N GLU A 55 -12.79 -7.35 7.61
CA GLU A 55 -12.47 -6.26 8.57
C GLU A 55 -12.31 -4.91 7.86
N LEU A 56 -12.21 -4.90 6.53
CA LEU A 56 -11.94 -3.71 5.73
C LEU A 56 -13.01 -3.43 4.66
N SER A 57 -14.00 -4.32 4.52
CA SER A 57 -14.99 -4.28 3.43
C SER A 57 -15.88 -3.04 3.48
N GLU A 58 -16.22 -2.55 4.68
CA GLU A 58 -17.00 -1.31 4.87
C GLU A 58 -16.24 -0.07 4.37
N LEU A 59 -14.91 -0.15 4.26
CA LEU A 59 -14.05 0.90 3.71
C LEU A 59 -13.87 0.78 2.20
N GLY A 60 -14.50 -0.21 1.55
CA GLY A 60 -14.32 -0.49 0.12
C GLY A 60 -12.97 -1.14 -0.22
N ILE A 61 -12.24 -1.63 0.78
CA ILE A 61 -10.94 -2.29 0.64
C ILE A 61 -11.17 -3.81 0.53
N LEU A 62 -10.60 -4.43 -0.50
CA LEU A 62 -10.71 -5.87 -0.76
C LEU A 62 -9.72 -6.71 0.08
N GLY A 63 -8.69 -6.07 0.63
CA GLY A 63 -7.70 -6.68 1.50
C GLY A 63 -6.53 -5.75 1.77
N ALA A 64 -5.78 -6.05 2.82
CA ALA A 64 -4.54 -5.36 3.14
C ALA A 64 -3.43 -6.36 3.47
N GLU A 65 -2.24 -6.14 2.91
CA GLU A 65 -1.02 -6.85 3.28
C GLU A 65 -0.09 -5.90 4.04
N LEU A 66 0.51 -6.41 5.10
CA LEU A 66 1.35 -5.69 6.04
C LEU A 66 2.74 -6.32 6.01
N ALA A 67 3.76 -5.48 5.82
CA ALA A 67 5.14 -5.90 5.92
C ALA A 67 5.82 -5.16 7.06
N PHE A 68 6.31 -5.92 8.02
CA PHE A 68 7.04 -5.40 9.17
C PHE A 68 8.54 -5.47 8.91
N ASN A 69 9.32 -4.61 9.56
CA ASN A 69 10.77 -4.73 9.59
C ASN A 69 11.22 -5.70 10.70
N ARG A 70 12.53 -5.97 10.78
CA ARG A 70 13.13 -6.84 11.80
C ARG A 70 12.88 -6.45 13.27
N ASN A 71 12.39 -5.23 13.51
CA ASN A 71 12.05 -4.72 14.84
C ASN A 71 10.53 -4.78 15.11
N ASP A 72 9.78 -5.51 14.28
CA ASP A 72 8.33 -5.65 14.36
C ASP A 72 7.54 -4.32 14.25
N CYS A 73 8.10 -3.34 13.53
CA CYS A 73 7.40 -2.11 13.14
C CYS A 73 6.92 -2.20 11.68
N LEU A 74 5.70 -1.73 11.41
CA LEU A 74 5.12 -1.68 10.07
C LEU A 74 5.98 -0.79 9.17
N ASP A 75 6.42 -1.33 8.05
CA ASP A 75 7.40 -0.68 7.16
C ASP A 75 6.88 -0.55 5.73
N ALA A 76 5.92 -1.42 5.36
CA ALA A 76 5.09 -1.25 4.18
C ALA A 76 3.67 -1.79 4.39
N LEU A 77 2.72 -1.16 3.70
CA LEU A 77 1.30 -1.48 3.70
C LEU A 77 0.80 -1.49 2.27
N TYR A 78 0.00 -2.49 1.91
CA TYR A 78 -0.56 -2.66 0.57
C TYR A 78 -2.06 -2.88 0.66
N PHE A 79 -2.85 -1.91 0.22
CA PHE A 79 -4.29 -2.06 0.06
C PHE A 79 -4.63 -2.54 -1.34
N GLN A 80 -5.63 -3.40 -1.42
CA GLN A 80 -6.25 -3.86 -2.65
C GLN A 80 -7.64 -3.23 -2.80
N PHE A 81 -7.93 -2.69 -3.97
CA PHE A 81 -9.22 -2.11 -4.33
C PHE A 81 -9.73 -2.69 -5.65
N GLU A 82 -11.00 -2.46 -5.95
CA GLU A 82 -11.52 -2.69 -7.30
C GLU A 82 -10.94 -1.64 -8.27
N LYS A 83 -10.54 -2.08 -9.47
CA LYS A 83 -9.91 -1.22 -10.49
C LYS A 83 -10.81 -0.06 -10.93
N VAL A 84 -12.14 -0.22 -10.84
CA VAL A 84 -13.10 0.86 -11.11
C VAL A 84 -12.90 2.09 -10.20
N GLN A 85 -12.29 1.90 -9.03
CA GLN A 85 -12.02 2.98 -8.08
C GLN A 85 -10.75 3.77 -8.44
N TYR A 86 -9.92 3.29 -9.36
CA TYR A 86 -8.63 3.91 -9.71
C TYR A 86 -8.75 5.41 -10.07
N PRO A 87 -9.68 5.88 -10.91
CA PRO A 87 -9.78 7.30 -11.25
C PRO A 87 -10.04 8.18 -10.02
N SER A 88 -10.95 7.76 -9.14
CA SER A 88 -11.29 8.51 -7.92
C SER A 88 -10.14 8.49 -6.90
N LEU A 89 -9.45 7.35 -6.75
CA LEU A 89 -8.24 7.26 -5.91
C LEU A 89 -7.13 8.19 -6.43
N LEU A 90 -6.91 8.19 -7.74
CA LEU A 90 -5.89 9.03 -8.38
C LEU A 90 -6.19 10.52 -8.19
N GLU A 91 -7.43 10.94 -8.40
CA GLU A 91 -7.87 12.32 -8.20
C GLU A 91 -7.66 12.76 -6.75
N TYR A 92 -8.05 11.92 -5.80
CA TYR A 92 -7.87 12.18 -4.38
C TYR A 92 -6.39 12.30 -3.97
N LEU A 93 -5.55 11.36 -4.40
CA LEU A 93 -4.12 11.38 -4.06
C LEU A 93 -3.43 12.62 -4.65
N ARG A 94 -3.85 13.06 -5.85
CA ARG A 94 -3.34 14.30 -6.48
C ARG A 94 -3.74 15.56 -5.74
N SER A 95 -4.92 15.60 -5.12
CA SER A 95 -5.34 16.77 -4.33
C SER A 95 -4.72 16.80 -2.94
N THR A 96 -4.27 15.64 -2.43
CA THR A 96 -3.79 15.49 -1.05
C THR A 96 -2.26 15.48 -0.95
N PHE A 97 -1.57 14.88 -1.92
CA PHE A 97 -0.14 14.60 -1.84
C PHE A 97 0.64 15.15 -3.03
N THR A 98 1.94 15.33 -2.83
CA THR A 98 2.85 15.76 -3.89
C THR A 98 3.14 14.60 -4.83
N LEU A 99 2.71 14.70 -6.09
CA LEU A 99 3.07 13.76 -7.15
C LEU A 99 4.58 13.85 -7.46
N ILE A 100 5.30 12.74 -7.34
CA ILE A 100 6.74 12.65 -7.61
C ILE A 100 7.00 12.13 -9.02
N SER A 101 6.23 11.12 -9.44
CA SER A 101 6.47 10.43 -10.70
C SER A 101 5.19 9.77 -11.21
N GLN A 102 5.10 9.66 -12.53
CA GLN A 102 4.11 8.84 -13.21
C GLN A 102 4.84 7.97 -14.23
N ARG A 103 4.46 6.70 -14.34
CA ARG A 103 5.00 5.76 -15.32
C ARG A 103 3.86 5.13 -16.09
N ASP A 104 3.91 5.22 -17.41
CA ASP A 104 2.87 4.67 -18.27
C ASP A 104 2.66 3.18 -18.02
N SER A 105 1.40 2.74 -18.06
CA SER A 105 1.05 1.33 -18.16
C SER A 105 0.61 0.96 -19.57
N LEU A 106 0.83 -0.31 -19.90
CA LEU A 106 0.06 -0.95 -20.95
C LEU A 106 -1.44 -0.79 -20.60
N GLN A 107 -2.28 -0.34 -21.54
CA GLN A 107 -3.74 -0.16 -21.39
C GLN A 107 -4.26 1.17 -20.80
N GLY A 108 -3.48 2.25 -20.83
CA GLY A 108 -4.01 3.62 -20.64
C GLY A 108 -4.26 4.05 -19.20
N ASN A 109 -3.95 3.20 -18.22
CA ASN A 109 -3.70 3.65 -16.85
C ASN A 109 -2.19 3.88 -16.65
N PHE A 110 -1.78 4.44 -15.53
CA PHE A 110 -0.36 4.64 -15.22
C PHE A 110 -0.11 4.34 -13.75
N ILE A 111 1.14 4.04 -13.39
CA ILE A 111 1.55 3.97 -11.99
C ILE A 111 1.81 5.41 -11.54
N ALA A 112 1.14 5.84 -10.47
CA ALA A 112 1.32 7.15 -9.88
C ALA A 112 2.05 7.02 -8.54
N ILE A 113 3.11 7.81 -8.35
CA ILE A 113 3.94 7.79 -7.14
C ILE A 113 3.88 9.18 -6.49
N PHE A 114 3.50 9.22 -5.22
CA PHE A 114 3.36 10.42 -4.41
C PHE A 114 4.26 10.37 -3.18
N SER A 115 4.56 11.53 -2.60
CA SER A 115 5.27 11.67 -1.33
C SER A 115 4.32 12.18 -0.25
N ASN A 116 4.42 11.58 0.93
CA ASN A 116 3.97 12.17 2.19
C ASN A 116 5.14 12.14 3.19
N GLY A 117 6.02 13.15 3.10
CA GLY A 117 7.26 13.19 3.89
C GLY A 117 8.14 11.97 3.60
N PRO A 118 8.52 11.16 4.61
CA PRO A 118 9.38 9.98 4.42
C PRO A 118 8.65 8.77 3.81
N ILE A 119 7.34 8.87 3.56
CA ILE A 119 6.51 7.79 3.04
C ILE A 119 6.31 7.97 1.52
N GLU A 120 6.65 6.93 0.76
CA GLU A 120 6.29 6.82 -0.65
C GLU A 120 4.92 6.14 -0.77
N ILE A 121 4.02 6.77 -1.52
CA ILE A 121 2.67 6.27 -1.80
C ILE A 121 2.61 5.89 -3.27
N THR A 122 2.28 4.65 -3.60
CA THR A 122 2.19 4.19 -4.99
C THR A 122 0.80 3.65 -5.30
N LEU A 123 0.12 4.25 -6.27
CA LEU A 123 -1.11 3.74 -6.86
C LEU A 123 -0.77 2.98 -8.15
N ASP A 124 -1.00 1.67 -8.14
CA ASP A 124 -0.65 0.74 -9.20
C ASP A 124 -1.89 0.00 -9.75
N PRO A 125 -2.31 0.28 -10.99
CA PRO A 125 -3.41 -0.41 -11.66
C PRO A 125 -2.98 -1.67 -12.45
N GLN A 126 -1.68 -2.00 -12.48
CA GLN A 126 -1.10 -2.90 -13.50
C GLN A 126 -1.21 -4.40 -13.19
N LYS A 127 -1.75 -4.81 -12.04
CA LYS A 127 -1.94 -6.25 -11.79
C LYS A 127 -3.07 -6.83 -12.69
N PRO A 128 -2.92 -8.07 -13.19
CA PRO A 128 -3.97 -8.76 -13.93
C PRO A 128 -5.29 -8.80 -13.15
N GLY A 129 -6.42 -8.66 -13.86
CA GLY A 129 -7.77 -8.69 -13.30
C GLY A 129 -8.35 -7.30 -12.97
N ASN A 130 -9.38 -7.32 -12.11
CA ASN A 130 -10.21 -6.16 -11.77
C ASN A 130 -9.75 -5.44 -10.50
N SER A 131 -8.45 -5.48 -10.17
CA SER A 131 -7.91 -4.82 -8.97
C SER A 131 -6.91 -3.71 -9.30
N CYS A 132 -6.82 -2.74 -8.40
CA CYS A 132 -5.72 -1.80 -8.29
C CYS A 132 -5.17 -1.83 -6.86
N PHE A 133 -3.91 -1.41 -6.69
CA PHE A 133 -3.20 -1.49 -5.44
C PHE A 133 -2.72 -0.11 -5.02
N LEU A 134 -2.88 0.21 -3.74
CA LEU A 134 -2.31 1.41 -3.13
C LEU A 134 -1.33 0.96 -2.06
N SER A 135 -0.07 1.34 -2.19
CA SER A 135 0.94 1.02 -1.19
C SER A 135 1.49 2.26 -0.50
N TYR A 136 1.81 2.10 0.77
CA TYR A 136 2.55 3.05 1.60
C TYR A 136 3.83 2.35 2.02
N THR A 137 4.96 2.97 1.77
CA THR A 137 6.27 2.36 2.05
C THR A 137 7.17 3.37 2.73
N SER A 138 7.86 2.93 3.78
CA SER A 138 8.90 3.74 4.39
C SER A 138 10.10 3.89 3.43
N GLN A 139 10.92 4.89 3.71
CA GLN A 139 12.19 5.06 3.01
C GLN A 139 13.12 3.84 3.16
N ALA A 140 13.19 3.22 4.34
CA ALA A 140 14.04 2.05 4.58
C ALA A 140 13.59 0.85 3.75
N PHE A 141 12.28 0.60 3.71
CA PHE A 141 11.69 -0.45 2.89
C PHE A 141 11.95 -0.23 1.41
N LYS A 142 11.76 1.01 0.93
CA LYS A 142 12.04 1.38 -0.46
C LYS A 142 13.51 1.12 -0.84
N HIS A 143 14.46 1.50 0.01
CA HIS A 143 15.87 1.23 -0.23
C HIS A 143 16.15 -0.27 -0.30
N ALA A 144 15.72 -1.03 0.71
CA ALA A 144 15.92 -2.48 0.74
C ALA A 144 15.28 -3.19 -0.47
N ARG A 145 14.08 -2.76 -0.89
CA ARG A 145 13.42 -3.25 -2.11
C ARG A 145 14.27 -2.99 -3.35
N ASN A 146 14.78 -1.77 -3.51
CA ASN A 146 15.58 -1.41 -4.69
C ASN A 146 16.92 -2.16 -4.73
N ASP A 147 17.55 -2.39 -3.58
CA ASP A 147 18.80 -3.15 -3.46
C ASP A 147 18.62 -4.64 -3.75
N SER A 148 17.41 -5.16 -3.51
CA SER A 148 17.05 -6.56 -3.78
C SER A 148 16.66 -6.85 -5.24
N LEU A 149 16.35 -5.81 -6.02
CA LEU A 149 16.09 -5.96 -7.45
C LEU A 149 17.43 -6.25 -8.15
N PRO A 150 17.52 -7.28 -9.01
CA PRO A 150 18.76 -7.58 -9.70
C PRO A 150 19.18 -6.35 -10.54
N CYS A 151 20.44 -5.92 -10.36
CA CYS A 151 21.07 -4.96 -11.24
C CYS A 151 21.15 -5.52 -12.68
N SER A 152 20.17 -5.24 -13.53
CA SER A 152 20.37 -5.14 -14.97
C SER A 152 19.36 -4.11 -15.49
N SER A 153 19.76 -2.97 -16.06
CA SER A 153 20.48 -2.88 -17.33
C SER A 153 21.26 -1.56 -17.44
N TRP A 154 22.56 -1.60 -17.16
CA TRP A 154 23.55 -0.69 -17.74
C TRP A 154 24.78 -1.51 -18.14
N ILE A 155 24.64 -2.35 -19.16
CA ILE A 155 25.77 -2.90 -19.91
C ILE A 155 25.37 -2.95 -21.39
N THR A 156 25.95 -1.97 -22.10
CA THR A 156 26.17 -1.79 -23.56
C THR A 156 24.98 -1.71 -24.50
#